data_AF-A0A518GJ53-F1
#
_entry.id   AF-A0A518GJ53-F1
#
_cell.length_a   1.000
_cell.length_b   1.000
_cell.length_c   1.000
_cell.angle_alpha   90.00
_cell.angle_beta   90.00
_cell.angle_gamma   90.00
#
_symmetry.space_group_name_H-M   'P 1'
#
loop_
_entity.id
_entity.type
_entity.pdbx_description
1 polymer ?
#
loop_
_entity_poly.entity_id
_entity_poly.type
_entity_poly.pdbx_seq_one_letter_code
_entity_poly.pdbx_strand_id
1 'polypeptide(L)'
;MADQVTMTTGQGKTMTLTMQILPKSRGYQYCELLFDYGEKGLDIYSTSPLAPARIDWWDKLDLEALAREFGAKSVHKNGPQWWSMDEVGVMASPPVKVAGVDMVFGAHLPPGTVGIPKYKVFNPAKTQTLLWKAGEPVYQLVDPDGHVYVLQGHKVPEQLLATLAERLKQLPAGWAYRVNVLTEDLSMKLSPQTPIPSVQDEFDQIYIRIPEAK
;
A
#
# COMPACT_ATOMS: atom_id res chain seq x y z
N MET A 1 12.24 -7.86 15.48
CA MET A 1 10.82 -7.77 15.07
C MET A 1 10.21 -9.12 15.38
N ALA A 2 8.92 -9.20 15.74
CA ALA A 2 8.31 -10.51 15.90
C ALA A 2 8.26 -11.18 14.52
N ASP A 3 8.84 -12.37 14.39
CA ASP A 3 8.85 -13.13 13.13
C ASP A 3 7.43 -13.54 12.68
N GLN A 4 6.47 -13.40 13.59
CA GLN A 4 5.08 -13.74 13.43
C GLN A 4 4.18 -12.74 14.17
N VAL A 5 3.08 -12.36 13.54
CA VAL A 5 2.00 -11.55 14.15
C VAL A 5 0.69 -12.29 13.97
N THR A 6 -0.15 -12.26 15.00
CA THR A 6 -1.52 -12.80 14.92
C THR A 6 -2.50 -11.65 14.84
N MET A 7 -3.49 -11.77 13.95
CA MET A 7 -4.51 -10.75 13.73
C MET A 7 -5.86 -11.39 13.48
N THR A 8 -6.92 -10.75 13.96
CA THR A 8 -8.29 -11.23 13.79
C THR A 8 -8.95 -10.48 12.64
N THR A 9 -9.55 -11.21 11.71
CA THR A 9 -10.34 -10.68 10.58
C THR A 9 -11.69 -10.13 11.04
N GLY A 10 -12.38 -9.38 10.17
CA GLY A 10 -13.75 -8.91 10.42
C GLY A 10 -14.77 -10.04 10.61
N GLN A 11 -14.46 -11.24 10.11
CA GLN A 11 -15.24 -12.46 10.32
C GLN A 11 -14.92 -13.18 11.65
N GLY A 12 -13.96 -12.69 12.43
CA GLY A 12 -13.52 -13.33 13.67
C GLY A 12 -12.53 -14.49 13.49
N LYS A 13 -12.04 -14.72 12.26
CA LYS A 13 -10.98 -15.71 12.00
C LYS A 13 -9.62 -15.15 12.42
N THR A 14 -8.90 -15.93 13.22
CA THR A 14 -7.51 -15.65 13.57
C THR A 14 -6.58 -16.02 12.41
N MET A 15 -5.78 -15.06 11.97
CA MET A 15 -4.79 -15.21 10.92
C MET A 15 -3.40 -15.03 11.51
N THR A 16 -2.50 -15.93 11.15
CA THR A 16 -1.08 -15.82 11.44
C THR A 16 -0.38 -15.22 10.23
N LEU A 17 0.30 -14.11 10.44
CA LEU A 17 1.09 -13.42 9.44
C LEU A 17 2.57 -13.59 9.74
N THR A 18 3.36 -13.77 8.68
CA THR A 18 4.82 -13.80 8.71
C THR A 18 5.35 -12.78 7.71
N MET A 19 6.59 -12.33 7.90
CA MET A 19 7.22 -11.43 6.94
C MET A 19 7.47 -12.18 5.63
N GLN A 20 6.89 -11.67 4.54
CA GLN A 20 7.09 -12.18 3.19
C GLN A 20 7.80 -11.10 2.36
N ILE A 21 8.98 -11.44 1.82
CA ILE A 21 9.83 -10.53 1.06
C ILE A 21 9.60 -10.75 -0.42
N LEU A 22 9.31 -9.67 -1.15
CA LEU A 22 9.26 -9.61 -2.60
C LEU A 22 10.47 -8.82 -3.11
N PRO A 23 11.54 -9.49 -3.56
CA PRO A 23 12.65 -8.83 -4.24
C PRO A 23 12.22 -8.40 -5.64
N LYS A 24 12.92 -7.39 -6.20
CA LYS A 24 12.63 -6.82 -7.54
C LYS A 24 11.16 -6.38 -7.65
N SER A 25 10.64 -5.76 -6.59
CA SER A 25 9.25 -5.32 -6.51
C SER A 25 8.96 -4.06 -7.33
N ARG A 26 9.97 -3.31 -7.76
CA ARG A 26 9.77 -2.08 -8.53
C ARG A 26 9.04 -2.41 -9.82
N GLY A 27 7.90 -1.78 -10.07
CA GLY A 27 7.06 -2.09 -11.22
C GLY A 27 6.32 -3.42 -11.12
N TYR A 28 6.31 -4.08 -9.95
CA TYR A 28 5.46 -5.24 -9.70
C TYR A 28 4.01 -4.78 -9.47
N GLN A 29 3.13 -5.07 -10.43
CA GLN A 29 1.71 -4.74 -10.33
C GLN A 29 0.98 -5.77 -9.47
N TYR A 30 0.11 -5.32 -8.58
CA TYR A 30 -0.70 -6.17 -7.71
C TYR A 30 -2.09 -5.58 -7.48
N CYS A 31 -2.97 -6.39 -6.90
CA CYS A 31 -4.36 -6.04 -6.61
C CYS A 31 -4.68 -6.26 -5.13
N GLU A 32 -5.49 -5.37 -4.54
CA GLU A 32 -5.99 -5.51 -3.17
C GLU A 32 -7.51 -5.40 -3.11
N LEU A 33 -8.16 -6.37 -2.47
CA LEU A 33 -9.59 -6.33 -2.14
C LEU A 33 -9.75 -5.96 -0.68
N LEU A 34 -10.55 -4.93 -0.41
CA LEU A 34 -10.90 -4.47 0.92
C LEU A 34 -12.34 -4.89 1.23
N PHE A 35 -12.50 -5.84 2.15
CA PHE A 35 -13.81 -6.32 2.60
C PHE A 35 -14.25 -5.50 3.80
N ASP A 36 -15.32 -4.71 3.65
CA ASP A 36 -15.85 -3.84 4.70
C ASP A 36 -16.92 -4.57 5.52
N TYR A 37 -16.72 -4.66 6.83
CA TYR A 37 -17.65 -5.25 7.79
C TYR A 37 -18.33 -4.19 8.69
N GLY A 38 -18.33 -2.93 8.29
CA GLY A 38 -18.91 -1.81 9.03
C GLY A 38 -18.12 -1.51 10.30
N GLU A 39 -18.79 -1.51 11.45
CA GLU A 39 -18.17 -1.26 12.76
C GLU A 39 -17.09 -2.29 13.13
N LYS A 40 -17.05 -3.44 12.45
CA LYS A 40 -16.00 -4.44 12.61
C LYS A 40 -14.73 -4.15 11.80
N GLY A 41 -14.69 -3.09 11.01
CA GLY A 41 -13.50 -2.72 10.24
C GLY A 41 -13.40 -3.40 8.88
N LEU A 42 -12.20 -3.37 8.29
CA LEU A 42 -11.94 -3.87 6.95
C LEU A 42 -10.82 -4.91 6.91
N ASP A 43 -10.99 -5.97 6.14
CA ASP A 43 -9.92 -6.92 5.83
C ASP A 43 -9.30 -6.60 4.47
N ILE A 44 -7.97 -6.60 4.39
CA ILE A 44 -7.23 -6.47 3.13
C ILE A 44 -6.71 -7.84 2.72
N TYR A 45 -7.12 -8.26 1.51
CA TYR A 45 -6.50 -9.37 0.81
C TYR A 45 -5.72 -8.84 -0.40
N SER A 46 -4.48 -9.29 -0.55
CA SER A 46 -3.57 -8.83 -1.62
C SER A 46 -3.06 -9.97 -2.47
N THR A 47 -2.86 -9.74 -3.77
CA THR A 47 -2.09 -10.68 -4.61
C THR A 47 -0.59 -10.58 -4.32
N SER A 48 -0.11 -9.45 -3.81
CA SER A 48 1.29 -9.28 -3.42
C SER A 48 1.54 -9.90 -2.04
N PRO A 49 2.64 -10.66 -1.83
CA PRO A 49 3.74 -10.87 -2.77
C PRO A 49 3.63 -12.12 -3.66
N LEU A 50 2.50 -12.84 -3.61
CA LEU A 50 2.33 -14.15 -4.26
C LEU A 50 2.33 -14.10 -5.79
N ALA A 51 1.56 -13.19 -6.38
CA ALA A 51 1.29 -13.16 -7.80
C ALA A 51 1.03 -11.73 -8.32
N PRO A 52 1.45 -11.43 -9.57
CA PRO A 52 1.17 -10.15 -10.18
C PRO A 52 -0.33 -10.00 -10.49
N ALA A 53 -0.75 -8.76 -10.67
CA ALA A 53 -2.11 -8.42 -11.07
C ALA A 53 -2.50 -9.11 -12.39
N ARG A 54 -3.72 -9.64 -12.44
CA ARG A 54 -4.34 -10.18 -13.66
C ARG A 54 -5.52 -9.29 -14.03
N ILE A 55 -5.32 -8.36 -14.95
CA ILE A 55 -6.30 -7.30 -15.28
C ILE A 55 -7.64 -7.88 -15.73
N ASP A 56 -7.65 -8.86 -16.63
CA ASP A 56 -8.89 -9.49 -17.09
C ASP A 56 -9.69 -10.15 -15.96
N TRP A 57 -9.01 -10.73 -14.97
CA TRP A 57 -9.67 -11.30 -13.78
C TRP A 57 -10.19 -10.18 -12.89
N TRP A 58 -9.34 -9.17 -12.65
CA TRP A 58 -9.66 -8.02 -11.81
C TRP A 58 -10.92 -7.32 -12.30
N ASP A 59 -11.00 -7.01 -13.59
CA ASP A 59 -12.11 -6.25 -14.17
C ASP A 59 -13.44 -7.02 -14.15
N LYS A 60 -13.39 -8.35 -14.15
CA LYS A 60 -14.57 -9.23 -14.14
C LYS A 60 -15.06 -9.63 -12.75
N LEU A 61 -14.43 -9.15 -11.68
CA LEU A 61 -14.85 -9.47 -10.31
C LEU A 61 -16.28 -8.99 -10.01
N ASP A 62 -17.14 -9.90 -9.56
CA ASP A 62 -18.44 -9.59 -8.97
C ASP A 62 -18.26 -9.26 -7.48
N LEU A 63 -18.18 -7.96 -7.17
CA LEU A 63 -17.92 -7.49 -5.81
C LEU A 63 -19.09 -7.75 -4.86
N GLU A 64 -20.33 -7.82 -5.35
CA GLU A 64 -21.48 -8.14 -4.51
C GLU A 64 -21.52 -9.61 -4.14
N ALA A 65 -21.22 -10.51 -5.09
CA ALA A 65 -21.09 -11.92 -4.82
C ALA A 65 -19.96 -12.18 -3.81
N LEU A 66 -18.82 -11.52 -3.95
CA LEU A 66 -17.72 -11.61 -3.00
C LEU A 66 -18.08 -11.07 -1.62
N ALA A 67 -18.80 -9.94 -1.55
CA ALA A 67 -19.29 -9.41 -0.28
C ALA A 67 -20.15 -10.46 0.44
N ARG A 68 -21.09 -11.10 -0.28
CA ARG A 68 -21.94 -12.17 0.25
C ARG A 68 -21.13 -13.39 0.69
N GLU A 69 -20.18 -13.85 -0.11
CA GLU A 69 -19.30 -15.00 0.19
C GLU A 69 -18.52 -14.78 1.50
N PHE A 70 -17.99 -13.57 1.69
CA PHE A 70 -17.22 -13.22 2.87
C PHE A 70 -18.10 -12.69 4.01
N GLY A 71 -19.42 -12.60 3.86
CA GLY A 71 -20.29 -11.98 4.86
C GLY A 71 -19.91 -10.51 5.17
N ALA A 72 -19.28 -9.84 4.21
CA ALA A 72 -18.95 -8.43 4.28
C ALA A 72 -20.15 -7.58 3.81
N LYS A 73 -20.23 -6.34 4.29
CA LYS A 73 -21.23 -5.36 3.85
C LYS A 73 -20.95 -4.92 2.42
N SER A 74 -19.69 -4.74 2.06
CA SER A 74 -19.25 -4.39 0.71
C SER A 74 -17.80 -4.79 0.47
N VAL A 75 -17.37 -4.79 -0.79
CA VAL A 75 -15.98 -5.01 -1.18
C VAL A 75 -15.51 -3.87 -2.06
N HIS A 76 -14.34 -3.32 -1.74
CA HIS A 76 -13.71 -2.26 -2.52
C HIS A 76 -12.46 -2.76 -3.22
N LYS A 77 -12.31 -2.36 -4.49
CA LYS A 77 -11.09 -2.53 -5.26
C LYS A 77 -10.08 -1.45 -4.88
N ASN A 78 -8.93 -1.83 -4.34
CA ASN A 78 -7.77 -0.95 -4.19
C ASN A 78 -6.68 -1.41 -5.17
N GLY A 79 -6.74 -0.86 -6.39
CA GLY A 79 -5.80 -1.17 -7.46
C GLY A 79 -6.48 -1.43 -8.82
N PRO A 80 -5.74 -1.99 -9.79
CA PRO A 80 -4.37 -2.47 -9.67
C PRO A 80 -3.39 -1.32 -9.39
N GLN A 81 -2.30 -1.62 -8.71
CA GLN A 81 -1.27 -0.65 -8.38
C GLN A 81 0.10 -1.32 -8.39
N TRP A 82 1.16 -0.52 -8.45
CA TRP A 82 2.53 -1.00 -8.52
C TRP A 82 3.30 -0.58 -7.27
N TRP A 83 4.21 -1.44 -6.82
CA TRP A 83 5.23 -1.03 -5.84
C TRP A 83 6.26 -0.12 -6.51
N SER A 84 6.65 0.96 -5.84
CA SER A 84 7.61 1.95 -6.37
C SER A 84 9.07 1.62 -6.05
N MET A 85 9.32 0.46 -5.45
CA MET A 85 10.42 0.28 -4.54
C MET A 85 11.11 -1.07 -4.87
N ASP A 86 12.42 -1.23 -4.66
CA ASP A 86 13.20 -2.38 -5.18
C ASP A 86 13.03 -3.72 -4.43
N GLU A 87 12.74 -3.70 -3.13
CA GLU A 87 12.35 -4.86 -2.31
C GLU A 87 11.34 -4.55 -1.17
N VAL A 88 10.12 -5.10 -1.26
CA VAL A 88 9.08 -4.91 -0.22
C VAL A 88 8.99 -6.16 0.65
N GLY A 89 9.01 -5.97 1.97
CA GLY A 89 8.56 -6.94 2.94
C GLY A 89 7.20 -6.56 3.51
N VAL A 90 6.24 -7.47 3.41
CA VAL A 90 4.91 -7.31 4.01
C VAL A 90 4.61 -8.44 4.97
N MET A 91 3.90 -8.14 6.06
CA MET A 91 3.29 -9.19 6.87
C MET A 91 2.12 -9.78 6.08
N ALA A 92 2.14 -11.09 5.88
CA ALA A 92 1.14 -11.79 5.09
C ALA A 92 0.85 -13.18 5.67
N SER A 93 -0.39 -13.61 5.55
CA SER A 93 -0.78 -14.99 5.84
C SER A 93 -0.24 -15.97 4.79
N PRO A 94 -0.29 -17.29 5.06
CA PRO A 94 -0.28 -18.27 3.97
C PRO A 94 -1.39 -17.97 2.95
N PRO A 95 -1.27 -18.48 1.71
CA PRO A 95 -2.27 -18.28 0.67
C PRO A 95 -3.68 -18.70 1.12
N VAL A 96 -4.65 -17.87 0.77
CA VAL A 96 -6.08 -18.11 0.96
C VAL A 96 -6.80 -17.88 -0.37
N LYS A 97 -7.83 -18.68 -0.63
CA LYS A 97 -8.65 -18.49 -1.84
C LYS A 97 -9.57 -17.28 -1.65
N VAL A 98 -9.46 -16.33 -2.56
CA VAL A 98 -10.33 -15.16 -2.67
C VAL A 98 -10.68 -14.98 -4.14
N ALA A 99 -11.96 -14.95 -4.49
CA ALA A 99 -12.42 -14.82 -5.87
C ALA A 99 -11.75 -15.81 -6.86
N GLY A 100 -11.57 -17.06 -6.41
CA GLY A 100 -11.01 -18.15 -7.20
C GLY A 100 -9.49 -18.12 -7.42
N VAL A 101 -8.75 -17.16 -6.83
CA VAL A 101 -7.29 -17.08 -6.91
C VAL A 101 -6.65 -17.12 -5.53
N ASP A 102 -5.36 -17.42 -5.48
CA ASP A 102 -4.59 -17.32 -4.24
C ASP A 102 -4.24 -15.86 -3.95
N MET A 103 -4.63 -15.39 -2.76
CA MET A 103 -4.27 -14.10 -2.19
C MET A 103 -3.70 -14.31 -0.79
N VAL A 104 -3.12 -13.28 -0.19
CA VAL A 104 -2.76 -13.28 1.23
C VAL A 104 -3.65 -12.31 1.98
N PHE A 105 -3.98 -12.64 3.23
CA PHE A 105 -4.49 -11.66 4.16
C PHE A 105 -3.32 -10.82 4.69
N GLY A 106 -3.40 -9.50 4.53
CA GLY A 106 -2.32 -8.57 4.89
C GLY A 106 -2.62 -7.69 6.10
N ALA A 107 -3.87 -7.28 6.29
CA ALA A 107 -4.24 -6.32 7.32
C ALA A 107 -5.72 -6.43 7.72
N HIS A 108 -5.98 -6.15 8.99
CA HIS A 108 -7.28 -5.74 9.49
C HIS A 108 -7.19 -4.26 9.87
N LEU A 109 -8.04 -3.43 9.28
CA LEU A 109 -8.06 -1.98 9.47
C LEU A 109 -9.27 -1.56 10.31
N PRO A 110 -9.15 -0.51 11.13
CA PRO A 110 -10.29 0.08 11.82
C PRO A 110 -11.41 0.53 10.85
N PRO A 111 -12.66 0.65 11.32
CA PRO A 111 -13.75 1.25 10.55
C PRO A 111 -13.40 2.63 10.00
N GLY A 112 -13.91 2.97 8.82
CA GLY A 112 -13.71 4.29 8.22
C GLY A 112 -12.31 4.55 7.64
N THR A 113 -11.48 3.52 7.47
CA THR A 113 -10.13 3.66 6.87
C THR A 113 -10.17 3.83 5.33
N VAL A 114 -11.32 3.64 4.70
CA VAL A 114 -11.53 3.95 3.27
C VAL A 114 -11.73 5.46 3.05
N GLY A 115 -11.35 5.97 1.87
CA GLY A 115 -11.55 7.37 1.52
C GLY A 115 -10.56 8.34 2.18
N ILE A 116 -9.28 7.97 2.21
CA ILE A 116 -8.20 8.80 2.76
C ILE A 116 -8.23 10.20 2.11
N PRO A 117 -8.33 11.28 2.91
CA PRO A 117 -8.32 12.63 2.37
C PRO A 117 -7.01 12.96 1.65
N LYS A 118 -7.12 13.60 0.49
CA LYS A 118 -5.96 13.94 -0.35
C LYS A 118 -5.09 14.99 0.31
N TYR A 119 -3.78 14.78 0.23
CA TYR A 119 -2.75 15.67 0.79
C TYR A 119 -2.93 15.97 2.28
N LYS A 120 -3.61 15.09 3.03
CA LYS A 120 -3.65 15.12 4.49
C LYS A 120 -2.80 13.99 5.03
N VAL A 121 -1.97 14.33 6.01
CA VAL A 121 -1.12 13.34 6.68
C VAL A 121 -1.97 12.40 7.51
N PHE A 122 -1.76 11.11 7.33
CA PHE A 122 -2.32 10.04 8.16
C PHE A 122 -1.18 9.11 8.62
N ASN A 123 -1.42 8.32 9.67
CA ASN A 123 -0.37 7.57 10.36
C ASN A 123 -0.71 6.08 10.44
N PRO A 124 -0.53 5.31 9.35
CA PRO A 124 -0.78 3.87 9.38
C PRO A 124 0.19 3.16 10.33
N ALA A 125 -0.37 2.35 11.23
CA ALA A 125 0.38 1.41 12.04
C ALA A 125 0.60 0.13 11.23
N LYS A 126 1.83 -0.11 10.76
CA LYS A 126 2.16 -1.26 9.90
C LYS A 126 3.55 -1.82 10.19
N THR A 127 3.70 -3.12 10.01
CA THR A 127 5.00 -3.81 10.01
C THR A 127 5.38 -4.09 8.56
N GLN A 128 6.40 -3.42 8.05
CA GLN A 128 6.89 -3.58 6.69
C GLN A 128 8.39 -3.30 6.62
N THR A 129 9.08 -3.90 5.66
CA THR A 129 10.45 -3.51 5.27
C THR A 129 10.42 -2.96 3.87
N LEU A 130 11.13 -1.87 3.61
CA LEU A 130 11.11 -1.18 2.33
C LEU A 130 12.54 -0.78 1.98
N LEU A 131 12.97 -1.08 0.75
CA LEU A 131 14.29 -0.75 0.25
C LEU A 131 14.23 -0.11 -1.15
N TRP A 132 14.61 1.15 -1.25
CA TRP A 132 14.98 1.76 -2.53
C TRP A 132 16.49 1.75 -2.65
N LYS A 133 17.01 1.24 -3.75
CA LYS A 133 18.46 1.19 -4.01
C LYS A 133 18.97 2.52 -4.53
N ALA A 134 20.23 2.82 -4.21
CA ALA A 134 20.96 3.92 -4.82
C ALA A 134 21.02 3.77 -6.35
N GLY A 135 21.10 4.90 -7.05
CA GLY A 135 21.24 4.97 -8.51
C GLY A 135 19.93 4.95 -9.29
N GLU A 136 18.82 4.57 -8.67
CA GLU A 136 17.49 4.58 -9.30
C GLU A 136 16.68 5.83 -8.89
N PRO A 137 15.77 6.32 -9.76
CA PRO A 137 14.89 7.43 -9.41
C PRO A 137 13.90 7.02 -8.31
N VAL A 138 13.68 7.94 -7.39
CA VAL A 138 12.56 7.93 -6.44
C VAL A 138 11.70 9.16 -6.65
N TYR A 139 10.42 8.99 -6.38
CA TYR A 139 9.40 10.00 -6.59
C TYR A 139 8.95 10.52 -5.24
N GLN A 140 8.95 11.83 -5.06
CA GLN A 140 8.79 12.43 -3.75
C GLN A 140 7.76 13.56 -3.77
N LEU A 141 6.97 13.64 -2.70
CA LEU A 141 6.29 14.84 -2.28
C LEU A 141 7.09 15.51 -1.17
N VAL A 142 7.21 16.82 -1.22
CA VAL A 142 7.81 17.63 -0.15
C VAL A 142 6.73 18.58 0.35
N ASP A 143 6.46 18.58 1.65
CA ASP A 143 5.49 19.48 2.26
C ASP A 143 6.10 20.86 2.57
N PRO A 144 5.29 21.86 2.97
CA PRO A 144 5.78 23.22 3.24
C PRO A 144 6.80 23.33 4.38
N ASP A 145 6.85 22.34 5.28
CA ASP A 145 7.79 22.29 6.39
C ASP A 145 9.11 21.60 5.99
N GLY A 146 9.22 21.14 4.74
CA GLY A 146 10.39 20.47 4.19
C GLY A 146 10.41 18.96 4.43
N HIS A 147 9.33 18.37 4.94
CA HIS A 147 9.25 16.93 5.14
C HIS A 147 9.14 16.22 3.80
N VAL A 148 9.93 15.17 3.62
CA VAL A 148 10.00 14.42 2.36
C VAL A 148 9.22 13.12 2.49
N TYR A 149 8.30 12.88 1.55
CA TYR A 149 7.51 11.67 1.43
C TYR A 149 7.89 10.94 0.15
N VAL A 150 8.44 9.73 0.25
CA VAL A 150 8.78 8.88 -0.91
C VAL A 150 7.60 8.01 -1.32
N LEU A 151 7.38 7.90 -2.62
CA LEU A 151 6.32 7.09 -3.21
C LEU A 151 6.50 5.62 -2.81
N GLN A 152 5.49 5.05 -2.17
CA GLN A 152 5.43 3.64 -1.81
C GLN A 152 4.75 2.82 -2.93
N GLY A 153 3.61 3.30 -3.42
CA GLY A 153 2.86 2.63 -4.48
C GLY A 153 2.10 3.60 -5.37
N HIS A 154 2.07 3.31 -6.66
CA HIS A 154 1.46 4.14 -7.69
C HIS A 154 0.33 3.44 -8.43
N LYS A 155 -0.64 4.23 -8.89
CA LYS A 155 -1.77 3.77 -9.73
C LYS A 155 -1.72 4.32 -11.15
N VAL A 156 -0.81 5.25 -11.43
CA VAL A 156 -0.52 5.69 -12.79
C VAL A 156 0.61 4.85 -13.38
N PRO A 157 0.70 4.68 -14.71
CA PRO A 157 1.83 4.00 -15.34
C PRO A 157 3.18 4.63 -14.97
N GLU A 158 4.20 3.79 -14.76
CA GLU A 158 5.53 4.19 -14.28
C GLU A 158 6.17 5.30 -15.13
N GLN A 159 6.01 5.24 -16.46
CA GLN A 159 6.56 6.24 -17.38
C GLN A 159 6.00 7.65 -17.17
N LEU A 160 4.85 7.80 -16.48
CA LEU A 160 4.27 9.10 -16.16
C LEU A 160 4.83 9.70 -14.87
N LEU A 161 5.51 8.92 -14.03
CA LEU A 161 5.99 9.39 -12.73
C LEU A 161 7.06 10.47 -12.88
N ALA A 162 7.96 10.34 -13.86
CA ALA A 162 9.04 11.31 -14.08
C ALA A 162 8.53 12.74 -14.34
N THR A 163 7.34 12.89 -14.92
CA THR A 163 6.72 14.20 -15.24
C THR A 163 5.40 14.41 -14.49
N LEU A 164 5.17 13.68 -13.38
CA LEU A 164 3.88 13.70 -12.70
C LEU A 164 3.52 15.09 -12.17
N ALA A 165 4.51 15.92 -11.81
CA ALA A 165 4.30 17.30 -11.39
C ALA A 165 3.40 18.10 -12.35
N GLU A 166 3.53 17.88 -13.65
CA GLU A 166 2.74 18.58 -14.69
C GLU A 166 1.27 18.15 -14.71
N ARG A 167 0.95 17.01 -14.09
CA ARG A 167 -0.38 16.40 -14.06
C ARG A 167 -1.12 16.64 -12.76
N LEU A 168 -0.41 17.02 -11.69
CA LEU A 168 -1.00 17.27 -10.39
C LEU A 168 -1.77 18.61 -10.43
N LYS A 169 -3.09 18.54 -10.31
CA LYS A 169 -4.00 19.70 -10.35
C LYS A 169 -4.42 20.15 -8.97
N GLN A 170 -4.33 19.27 -7.98
CA GLN A 170 -4.80 19.50 -6.62
C GLN A 170 -3.66 19.57 -5.60
N LEU A 171 -2.40 19.63 -6.07
CA LEU A 171 -1.25 19.79 -5.19
C LEU A 171 -1.41 21.07 -4.34
N PRO A 172 -1.45 20.99 -3.01
CA PRO A 172 -1.69 22.17 -2.17
C PRO A 172 -0.55 23.18 -2.26
N ALA A 173 -0.85 24.43 -1.95
CA ALA A 173 0.17 25.48 -1.87
C ALA A 173 1.31 25.08 -0.91
N GLY A 174 2.54 25.32 -1.33
CA GLY A 174 3.76 24.98 -0.58
C GLY A 174 4.19 23.51 -0.69
N TRP A 175 3.34 22.62 -1.20
CA TRP A 175 3.77 21.27 -1.55
C TRP A 175 4.49 21.27 -2.90
N ALA A 176 5.47 20.38 -3.05
CA ALA A 176 6.19 20.17 -4.30
C ALA A 176 6.30 18.68 -4.62
N TYR A 177 6.19 18.34 -5.89
CA TYR A 177 6.59 17.03 -6.40
C TYR A 177 7.99 17.12 -7.01
N ARG A 178 8.85 16.14 -6.71
CA ARG A 178 10.18 16.04 -7.33
C ARG A 178 10.59 14.60 -7.61
N VAL A 179 11.47 14.46 -8.59
CA VAL A 179 12.22 13.23 -8.84
C VAL A 179 13.60 13.42 -8.22
N ASN A 180 14.08 12.41 -7.51
CA ASN A 180 15.42 12.40 -6.95
C ASN A 180 16.10 11.07 -7.29
N VAL A 181 17.38 11.09 -7.64
CA VAL A 181 18.18 9.86 -7.73
C VAL A 181 18.90 9.68 -6.40
N LEU A 182 18.70 8.54 -5.76
CA LEU A 182 19.32 8.27 -4.46
C LEU A 182 20.83 8.04 -4.63
N THR A 183 21.65 8.69 -3.81
CA THR A 183 23.10 8.43 -3.75
C THR A 183 23.45 7.26 -2.84
N GLU A 184 22.53 6.88 -1.94
CA GLU A 184 22.65 5.79 -0.97
C GLU A 184 21.32 5.04 -0.88
N ASP A 185 21.37 3.77 -0.50
CA ASP A 185 20.17 2.96 -0.30
C ASP A 185 19.27 3.58 0.79
N LEU A 186 18.01 3.80 0.45
CA LEU A 186 16.99 4.18 1.42
C LEU A 186 16.30 2.91 1.93
N SER A 187 16.63 2.52 3.16
CA SER A 187 15.96 1.40 3.84
C SER A 187 15.09 1.89 4.98
N MET A 188 13.86 1.37 5.06
CA MET A 188 12.93 1.64 6.15
C MET A 188 12.40 0.33 6.75
N LYS A 189 12.48 0.23 8.08
CA LYS A 189 11.86 -0.84 8.87
C LYS A 189 10.74 -0.23 9.68
N LEU A 190 9.51 -0.46 9.24
CA LEU A 190 8.31 0.11 9.83
C LEU A 190 7.77 -0.80 10.93
N SER A 191 7.25 -0.20 11.99
CA SER A 191 6.63 -0.88 13.10
C SER A 191 5.36 -0.15 13.54
N PRO A 192 4.32 -0.87 14.00
CA PRO A 192 3.11 -0.25 14.54
C PRO A 192 3.36 0.56 15.83
N GLN A 193 4.49 0.35 16.54
CA GLN A 193 4.85 1.17 17.71
C GLN A 193 5.25 2.60 17.34
N THR A 194 5.64 2.84 16.09
CA THR A 194 5.97 4.16 15.58
C THR A 194 5.29 4.32 14.23
N PRO A 195 3.97 4.62 14.23
CA PRO A 195 3.21 4.84 13.01
C PRO A 195 3.90 5.86 12.11
N ILE A 196 3.97 5.55 10.81
CA ILE A 196 4.75 6.36 9.86
C ILE A 196 3.85 7.41 9.21
N PRO A 197 4.18 8.71 9.28
CA PRO A 197 3.43 9.72 8.54
C PRO A 197 3.39 9.37 7.05
N SER A 198 2.20 9.38 6.49
CA SER A 198 1.93 9.00 5.10
C SER A 198 0.96 10.00 4.50
N VAL A 199 0.96 10.12 3.18
CA VAL A 199 0.07 11.02 2.44
C VAL A 199 -0.43 10.32 1.19
N GLN A 200 -1.67 10.62 0.80
CA GLN A 200 -2.25 10.15 -0.45
C GLN A 200 -2.48 11.32 -1.41
N ASP A 201 -2.08 11.19 -2.67
CA ASP A 201 -2.32 12.22 -3.69
C ASP A 201 -3.65 12.04 -4.43
N GLU A 202 -3.95 12.97 -5.35
CA GLU A 202 -5.18 12.98 -6.15
C GLU A 202 -5.35 11.78 -7.10
N PHE A 203 -4.31 10.97 -7.31
CA PHE A 203 -4.35 9.71 -8.08
C PHE A 203 -4.39 8.47 -7.17
N ASP A 204 -4.70 8.66 -5.88
CA ASP A 204 -4.69 7.64 -4.82
C ASP A 204 -3.31 7.02 -4.54
N GLN A 205 -2.22 7.63 -5.00
CA GLN A 205 -0.88 7.10 -4.76
C GLN A 205 -0.46 7.35 -3.32
N ILE A 206 0.19 6.37 -2.70
CA ILE A 206 0.62 6.46 -1.30
C ILE A 206 2.10 6.81 -1.24
N TYR A 207 2.41 7.84 -0.48
CA TYR A 207 3.77 8.24 -0.14
C TYR A 207 3.96 8.11 1.37
N ILE A 208 5.16 7.74 1.78
CA ILE A 208 5.54 7.58 3.18
C ILE A 208 6.68 8.52 3.51
N ARG A 209 6.61 9.16 4.69
CA ARG A 209 7.63 10.11 5.11
C ARG A 209 8.96 9.39 5.32
N ILE A 210 10.03 9.92 4.74
CA ILE A 210 11.40 9.53 5.03
C ILE A 210 11.68 10.03 6.45
N PRO A 211 12.04 9.15 7.41
CA PRO A 211 12.45 9.59 8.73
C PRO A 211 13.68 10.49 8.63
N GLU A 212 13.70 11.58 9.40
CA GLU A 212 14.90 12.39 9.55
C GLU A 212 16.00 11.51 10.15
N ALA A 213 17.21 11.60 9.59
CA ALA A 213 18.38 11.00 10.21
C ALA A 213 18.56 11.63 11.59
N LYS A 214 18.55 10.79 12.64
CA LYS A 214 18.94 11.21 13.98
C LYS A 214 20.45 11.32 14.07
#